data_AF-A0A9E2WSK2-F1
#
_entry.id   AF-A0A9E2WSK2-F1
#
_cell.length_a   1.000
_cell.length_b   1.000
_cell.length_c   1.000
_cell.angle_alpha   90.00
_cell.angle_beta   90.00
_cell.angle_gamma   90.00
#
_symmetry.space_group_name_H-M   'P 1'
#
loop_
_entity.id
_entity.type
_entity.pdbx_description
1 polymer ?
#
loop_
_entity_poly.entity_id
_entity_poly.type
_entity_poly.pdbx_seq_one_letter_code
_entity_poly.pdbx_strand_id
1 'polypeptide(L)' 'MITLLVAVVLMGMILTGLYAFGLFNTPYTGAFRFGFYMLVLMGLVVVLLALGGHPMEGYDPTPLLPPPPGP' A
#
# COMPACT_ATOMS: atom_id res chain seq x y z
N MET A 1 6.82 4.17 -29.26
CA MET A 1 6.61 5.22 -28.23
C MET A 1 6.39 4.62 -26.84
N ILE A 2 5.48 3.65 -26.68
CA ILE A 2 5.21 2.98 -25.40
C ILE A 2 6.46 2.33 -24.78
N THR A 3 7.30 1.66 -25.58
CA THR A 3 8.52 0.98 -25.10
C THR A 3 9.53 1.94 -24.46
N LEU A 4 9.71 3.13 -25.03
CA LEU A 4 10.61 4.15 -24.48
C LEU A 4 10.04 4.74 -23.18
N LEU A 5 8.72 4.98 -23.12
CA LEU A 5 8.04 5.41 -21.90
C LEU A 5 8.23 4.38 -20.78
N VAL A 6 8.00 3.09 -21.07
CA VAL A 6 8.17 2.00 -20.09
C VAL A 6 9.62 1.95 -19.59
N ALA A 7 10.61 2.04 -20.48
CA ALA A 7 12.01 2.03 -20.09
C ALA A 7 12.37 3.21 -19.17
N VAL A 8 11.87 4.41 -19.47
CA VAL A 8 12.10 5.61 -18.63
C VAL A 8 11.45 5.46 -17.26
N VAL A 9 10.21 4.98 -17.21
CA VAL A 9 9.50 4.75 -15.93
C VAL A 9 10.23 3.70 -15.10
N LEU A 10 10.64 2.59 -15.71
CA LEU A 10 11.36 1.51 -15.03
C LEU A 10 12.69 2.03 -14.45
N MET A 11 13.45 2.81 -15.22
CA MET A 11 14.68 3.45 -14.77
C MET A 11 14.43 4.36 -13.56
N GLY A 12 13.36 5.17 -13.60
CA GLY A 12 12.97 6.03 -12.50
C GLY A 12 12.62 5.26 -11.22
N MET A 13 11.89 4.14 -11.34
CA MET A 13 11.56 3.27 -10.20
C MET A 13 12.82 2.66 -9.57
N ILE A 14 13.75 2.18 -10.40
CA ILE A 14 15.02 1.61 -9.93
C ILE A 14 15.83 2.67 -9.17
N LEU A 15 16.02 3.86 -9.75
CA LEU A 15 16.77 4.95 -9.11
C LEU A 15 16.13 5.38 -7.79
N THR A 16 14.81 5.49 -7.75
CA THR A 16 14.06 5.84 -6.53
C THR A 16 14.27 4.77 -5.44
N GLY A 17 14.20 3.49 -5.81
CA GLY A 17 14.46 2.38 -4.89
C GLY A 17 15.89 2.42 -4.34
N LEU A 18 16.90 2.52 -5.21
CA LEU A 18 18.31 2.60 -4.80
C LEU A 18 18.58 3.77 -3.85
N TYR A 19 17.92 4.91 -4.09
CA TYR A 19 18.03 6.10 -3.25
C TYR A 19 17.29 5.94 -1.91
N ALA A 20 16.10 5.34 -1.92
CA ALA A 20 15.33 5.03 -0.71
C ALA A 20 16.07 4.04 0.21
N PHE A 21 16.71 3.00 -0.36
CA PHE A 21 17.51 2.03 0.41
C PHE A 21 18.92 2.52 0.75
N GLY A 22 19.31 3.70 0.26
CA GLY A 22 20.57 4.36 0.63
C GLY A 22 21.81 3.68 0.09
N LEU A 23 21.71 3.02 -1.08
CA LEU A 23 22.89 2.45 -1.75
C LEU A 23 23.91 3.56 -2.11
N PHE A 24 23.41 4.78 -2.33
CA PHE A 24 24.21 5.97 -2.57
C PHE A 24 24.08 6.92 -1.39
N ASN A 25 25.18 7.18 -0.67
CA ASN A 25 25.19 8.08 0.47
C ASN A 25 25.59 9.49 0.02
N THR A 26 24.60 10.35 -0.20
CA THR A 26 24.78 11.78 -0.54
C THR A 26 24.30 12.65 0.63
N PRO A 27 24.74 13.92 0.76
CA PRO A 27 24.40 14.76 1.91
C PRO A 27 22.89 14.90 2.16
N TYR A 28 22.10 14.84 1.09
CA TYR A 28 20.65 15.02 1.13
C TYR A 28 19.86 13.70 1.23
N THR A 29 20.53 12.54 1.18
CA THR A 29 19.83 11.23 1.15
C THR A 29 19.09 10.97 2.46
N GLY A 30 19.64 11.41 3.60
CA GLY A 30 19.00 11.21 4.90
C GLY A 30 17.62 11.87 5.00
N ALA A 31 17.53 13.16 4.66
CA ALA A 31 16.27 13.91 4.71
C ALA A 31 15.24 13.39 3.72
N PHE A 32 15.68 13.05 2.50
CA PHE A 32 14.79 12.47 1.49
C PHE A 32 14.26 11.09 1.91
N ARG A 33 15.11 10.20 2.43
CA ARG A 33 14.71 8.87 2.89
C ARG A 33 13.69 8.97 4.02
N PHE A 34 13.90 9.88 4.96
CA PHE A 34 12.94 10.16 6.02
C PHE A 34 11.56 10.57 5.47
N GLY A 35 11.54 11.55 4.54
CA GLY A 35 10.30 11.97 3.89
C GLY A 35 9.63 10.84 3.10
N PHE A 36 10.40 10.06 2.35
CA PHE A 36 9.90 8.91 1.60
C PHE A 36 9.26 7.86 2.51
N TYR A 37 9.93 7.46 3.59
CA TYR A 37 9.36 6.49 4.54
C TYR A 37 8.11 7.03 5.25
N MET A 38 8.05 8.33 5.55
CA MET A 38 6.84 8.96 6.08
C MET A 38 5.67 8.91 5.09
N LEU A 39 5.91 9.14 3.80
CA LEU A 39 4.89 9.01 2.77
C LEU A 39 4.39 7.56 2.62
N VAL A 40 5.31 6.59 2.66
CA VAL A 40 4.95 5.16 2.63
C VAL A 40 4.10 4.78 3.85
N LEU A 41 4.50 5.22 5.04
CA LEU A 41 3.75 4.98 6.28
C LEU A 41 2.36 5.62 6.22
N MET A 42 2.27 6.86 5.74
CA MET A 42 1.00 7.55 5.56
C MET A 42 0.09 6.80 4.57
N GLY A 43 0.63 6.34 3.45
CA GLY A 43 -0.10 5.51 2.49
C GLY A 43 -0.61 4.21 3.11
N LEU A 44 0.22 3.53 3.91
CA LEU A 44 -0.18 2.32 4.63
C LEU A 44 -1.34 2.60 5.60
N VAL A 45 -1.27 3.68 6.38
CA VAL A 45 -2.34 4.09 7.30
C VAL A 45 -3.64 4.34 6.55
N VAL A 46 -3.58 5.07 5.43
CA VAL A 46 -4.77 5.34 4.59
C VAL A 46 -5.39 4.04 4.07
N VAL A 47 -4.58 3.10 3.58
CA VAL A 47 -5.06 1.79 3.11
C VAL A 47 -5.72 0.99 4.23
N LEU A 48 -5.13 0.98 5.43
CA LEU A 48 -5.70 0.28 6.59
C LEU A 48 -7.03 0.90 7.04
N LEU A 49 -7.12 2.23 7.06
CA LEU A 49 -8.36 2.93 7.37
C LEU A 49 -9.44 2.67 6.33
N ALA A 50 -9.08 2.63 5.04
CA ALA A 50 -9.99 2.25 3.98
C ALA A 50 -10.50 0.81 4.15
N LEU A 51 -9.61 -0.15 4.41
CA LEU A 51 -9.99 -1.56 4.64
C LEU A 51 -10.93 -1.72 5.85
N GLY A 52 -10.65 -1.02 6.96
CA GLY A 52 -11.48 -1.09 8.16
C GLY A 52 -12.79 -0.31 8.06
N GLY A 53 -12.88 0.66 7.15
CA GLY A 53 -14.04 1.53 6.96
C GLY A 53 -15.10 1.00 6.01
N HIS A 54 -14.81 -0.04 5.22
CA HIS A 54 -15.80 -0.73 4.41
C HIS A 54 -16.41 -1.88 5.21
N PRO A 55 -17.69 -1.80 5.66
CA PRO A 55 -18.38 -3.00 6.10
C PRO A 55 -18.37 -3.98 4.94
N MET A 56 -17.92 -5.22 5.19
CA MET A 56 -17.95 -6.29 4.19
C MET A 56 -19.37 -6.42 3.66
N GLU A 57 -19.64 -5.90 2.45
CA GLU A 57 -20.92 -6.06 1.78
C GLU A 57 -21.15 -7.57 1.60
N GLY A 58 -22.12 -8.12 2.34
CA GLY A 58 -22.40 -9.56 2.38
C GLY A 58 -22.00 -10.28 3.68
N TYR A 59 -21.45 -9.59 4.68
CA TYR A 59 -21.32 -10.17 6.03
C TYR A 59 -22.69 -10.19 6.70
N ASP A 60 -23.32 -11.37 6.71
CA ASP A 60 -24.48 -11.65 7.56
C ASP A 60 -23.97 -12.20 8.90
N PRO A 61 -23.99 -11.41 10.00
CA PRO A 61 -23.56 -11.86 11.31
C PRO A 61 -24.57 -12.80 11.97
N THR A 62 -25.70 -13.11 11.34
CA THR A 62 -26.74 -13.96 11.92
C THR A 62 -26.14 -15.35 12.21
N PRO A 63 -26.06 -15.77 13.49
CA PRO A 63 -25.68 -17.13 13.81
C PRO A 63 -26.68 -18.05 13.12
N LEU A 64 -26.21 -19.07 12.40
CA LEU A 64 -27.05 -20.14 11.85
C LEU A 64 -27.76 -20.84 13.01
N LEU A 65 -28.91 -20.31 13.41
CA LEU A 65 -29.80 -20.95 14.37
C LEU A 65 -30.27 -22.25 13.72
N PRO A 66 -30.14 -23.40 14.41
CA PRO A 66 -30.67 -24.64 13.87
C PRO A 66 -32.19 -24.46 13.65
N PRO A 67 -32.73 -24.97 12.52
CA PRO A 67 -34.13 -24.80 12.21
C PRO A 67 -35.00 -25.39 13.33
N PRO A 68 -36.14 -24.76 13.67
CA PRO A 68 -37.03 -25.28 14.70
C PRO A 68 -37.50 -26.70 14.31
N PRO A 69 -37.71 -27.60 15.28
CA PRO A 69 -38.31 -28.90 14.99
C PRO A 69 -39.68 -28.69 14.33
N GLY A 70 -39.87 -29.30 13.16
CA GLY A 70 -41.15 -29.28 12.46
C GLY A 70 -42.26 -29.97 13.27
N PRO A 71 -43.55 -29.69 12.95
CA PRO A 71 -44.70 -30.25 13.63
C PRO A 71 -44.79 -31.78 13.52
#